data_AF-A0A9E4B0R4-F1
#
_entry.id   AF-A0A9E4B0R4-F1
#
_cell.length_a   1.000
_cell.length_b   1.000
_cell.length_c   1.000
_cell.angle_alpha   90.00
_cell.angle_beta   90.00
_cell.angle_gamma   90.00
#
_symmetry.space_group_name_H-M   'P 1'
#
loop_
_entity.id
_entity.type
_entity.pdbx_description
1 polymer ?
#
loop_
_entity_poly.entity_id
_entity_poly.type
_entity_poly.pdbx_seq_one_letter_code
_entity_poly.pdbx_strand_id
1 'polypeptide(L)'
;MSKSQPLHSQSIQHVRWRFFKNRKAFRELRKNGDKRAKPPYRDKAFQTTTWKKQAIRFRNDLFGKKLSLSNGRGNKPLVVSLPKEFDIKYAESHIALVELVYDKGQYCLHFNRKVLQELI
;
A
#
# COMPACT_ATOMS: atom_id res chain seq x y z
N MET A 1 -14.64 10.96 1.73
CA MET A 1 -14.56 9.92 0.68
C MET A 1 -15.91 9.21 0.60
N SER A 2 -16.67 9.45 -0.47
CA SER A 2 -17.95 8.78 -0.71
C SER A 2 -17.71 7.31 -1.12
N LYS A 3 -18.73 6.47 -0.96
CA LYS A 3 -18.75 5.00 -1.15
C LYS A 3 -18.48 4.52 -2.60
N SER A 4 -18.11 5.40 -3.52
CA SER A 4 -18.13 5.15 -4.97
C SER A 4 -16.82 4.59 -5.57
N GLN A 5 -15.77 4.40 -4.77
CA GLN A 5 -14.50 3.85 -5.28
C GLN A 5 -14.46 2.34 -5.06
N PRO A 6 -14.33 1.50 -6.11
CA PRO A 6 -14.29 0.05 -6.01
C PRO A 6 -12.93 -0.41 -5.46
N LEU A 7 -12.65 -0.01 -4.22
CA LEU A 7 -11.42 -0.31 -3.49
C LEU A 7 -11.73 -1.18 -2.29
N HIS A 8 -10.74 -1.99 -1.91
CA HIS A 8 -10.85 -2.82 -0.72
C HIS A 8 -11.08 -1.94 0.52
N SER A 9 -12.01 -2.32 1.39
CA SER A 9 -12.39 -1.53 2.58
C SER A 9 -11.19 -1.20 3.47
N GLN A 10 -10.24 -2.12 3.58
CA GLN A 10 -8.99 -1.89 4.32
C GLN A 10 -8.10 -0.85 3.68
N SER A 11 -8.08 -0.71 2.35
CA SER A 11 -7.32 0.36 1.68
C SER A 11 -7.88 1.73 2.05
N ILE A 12 -9.22 1.85 2.13
CA ILE A 12 -9.88 3.07 2.60
C ILE A 12 -9.53 3.36 4.07
N GLN A 13 -9.54 2.33 4.93
CA GLN A 13 -9.13 2.47 6.33
C GLN A 13 -7.67 2.92 6.46
N HIS A 14 -6.78 2.40 5.61
CA HIS A 14 -5.37 2.77 5.59
C HIS A 14 -5.15 4.26 5.28
N VAL A 15 -5.88 4.82 4.31
CA VAL A 15 -5.82 6.26 4.01
C VAL A 15 -6.21 7.10 5.23
N ARG A 16 -7.28 6.71 5.92
CA ARG A 16 -7.71 7.39 7.16
C ARG A 16 -6.66 7.29 8.26
N TRP A 17 -6.13 6.09 8.49
CA TRP A 17 -5.08 5.85 9.48
C TRP A 17 -3.84 6.71 9.20
N ARG A 18 -3.41 6.81 7.94
CA ARG A 18 -2.29 7.67 7.52
C ARG A 18 -2.55 9.14 7.85
N PHE A 19 -3.76 9.64 7.60
CA PHE A 19 -4.13 11.00 7.95
C PHE A 19 -3.98 11.27 9.46
N PHE A 20 -4.55 10.40 10.29
CA PHE A 20 -4.44 10.55 11.75
C PHE A 20 -2.99 10.42 12.26
N LYS A 21 -2.21 9.48 11.70
CA LYS A 21 -0.79 9.32 12.01
C LYS A 21 0.01 10.59 11.69
N ASN A 22 -0.20 11.17 10.51
CA ASN A 22 0.45 12.41 10.11
C ASN A 22 0.07 13.58 11.02
N ARG A 23 -1.20 13.65 11.45
CA ARG A 23 -1.65 14.69 12.38
C ARG A 23 -1.02 14.54 13.77
N LYS A 24 -0.84 13.30 14.25
CA LYS A 24 -0.12 13.01 15.50
C LYS A 24 1.36 13.43 15.38
N ALA A 25 2.04 13.01 14.31
CA ALA A 25 3.44 13.38 14.06
C ALA A 25 3.64 14.90 13.97
N PHE A 26 2.73 15.63 13.30
CA PHE A 26 2.75 17.09 13.27
C PHE A 26 2.69 17.70 14.68
N ARG A 27 1.80 17.21 15.55
CA ARG A 27 1.68 17.69 16.93
C ARG A 27 2.96 17.43 17.73
N GLU A 28 3.57 16.27 17.54
CA GLU A 28 4.85 15.90 18.19
C GLU A 28 5.99 16.80 17.71
N LEU A 29 6.11 17.06 16.41
CA LEU A 29 7.12 17.99 15.86
C LEU A 29 6.97 19.41 16.42
N ARG A 30 5.73 19.91 16.50
CA ARG A 30 5.43 21.22 17.09
C ARG A 30 5.78 21.26 18.58
N LYS A 31 5.46 20.21 19.33
CA LYS A 31 5.84 20.07 20.75
C LYS A 31 7.36 20.08 20.92
N ASN A 32 8.09 19.47 19.99
CA ASN A 32 9.55 19.41 19.99
C ASN A 32 10.23 20.67 19.42
N GLY A 33 9.48 21.77 19.20
CA GLY A 33 10.04 23.07 18.83
C GLY A 33 10.14 23.37 17.34
N ASP A 34 9.72 22.46 16.45
CA ASP A 34 9.69 22.75 15.01
C ASP A 34 8.53 23.71 14.66
N LYS A 35 8.87 24.99 14.52
CA LYS A 35 7.91 26.05 14.15
C LYS A 35 7.52 26.01 12.67
N ARG A 36 8.25 25.27 11.82
CA ARG A 36 8.00 25.15 10.38
C ARG A 36 7.10 23.96 10.04
N ALA A 37 6.97 22.98 10.93
CA ALA A 37 6.05 21.85 10.76
C ALA A 37 4.63 22.34 10.45
N LYS A 38 4.00 21.82 9.39
CA LYS A 38 2.63 22.17 8.99
C LYS A 38 1.71 20.97 9.17
N PRO A 39 0.43 21.17 9.54
CA PRO A 39 -0.52 20.07 9.64
C PRO A 39 -0.76 19.44 8.24
N PRO A 40 -1.29 18.23 8.15
CA PRO A 40 -1.77 17.71 6.87
C PRO A 40 -3.06 18.48 6.47
N TYR A 41 -2.91 19.55 5.67
CA TYR A 41 -4.02 20.43 5.26
C TYR A 41 -4.37 20.35 3.77
N ARG A 42 -3.54 19.69 2.95
CA ARG A 42 -3.79 19.51 1.52
C ARG A 42 -4.28 18.10 1.25
N ASP A 43 -5.35 17.99 0.47
CA ASP A 43 -5.70 16.74 -0.16
C ASP A 43 -4.62 16.36 -1.16
N LYS A 44 -4.15 15.11 -1.09
CA LYS A 44 -3.22 14.58 -2.07
C LYS A 44 -4.00 14.18 -3.31
N ALA A 45 -3.52 14.60 -4.48
CA ALA A 45 -4.05 14.17 -5.77
C ALA A 45 -4.08 12.64 -5.91
N PHE A 46 -3.09 11.97 -5.34
CA PHE A 46 -2.99 10.51 -5.33
C PHE A 46 -2.91 9.99 -3.89
N GLN A 47 -3.78 9.03 -3.58
CA GLN A 47 -3.71 8.27 -2.35
C GLN A 47 -3.05 6.93 -2.62
N THR A 48 -2.12 6.55 -1.76
CA THR A 48 -1.50 5.23 -1.81
C THR A 48 -2.56 4.17 -1.56
N THR A 49 -2.75 3.27 -2.54
CA THR A 49 -3.66 2.13 -2.37
C THR A 49 -2.88 0.98 -1.80
N THR A 50 -3.31 0.46 -0.65
CA THR A 50 -2.59 -0.57 0.09
C THR A 50 -3.40 -1.86 0.17
N TRP A 51 -2.79 -2.98 -0.21
CA TRP A 51 -3.33 -4.32 -0.03
C TRP A 51 -2.55 -5.06 1.05
N LYS A 52 -3.27 -5.63 2.02
CA LYS A 52 -2.70 -6.52 3.05
C LYS A 52 -2.57 -7.94 2.51
N LYS A 53 -1.76 -8.77 3.19
CA LYS A 53 -1.52 -10.19 2.87
C LYS A 53 -2.75 -10.95 2.35
N GLN A 54 -3.89 -10.84 3.04
CA GLN A 54 -5.11 -11.55 2.68
C GLN A 54 -5.70 -11.18 1.31
N ALA A 55 -5.41 -9.97 0.81
CA ALA A 55 -5.84 -9.47 -0.49
C ALA A 55 -4.78 -9.65 -1.58
N ILE A 56 -3.61 -10.23 -1.25
CA ILE A 56 -2.50 -10.48 -2.17
C ILE A 56 -2.52 -11.96 -2.57
N ARG A 57 -2.50 -12.24 -3.87
CA ARG A 57 -2.39 -13.59 -4.42
C ARG A 57 -1.36 -13.60 -5.54
N PHE A 58 -0.33 -14.42 -5.38
CA PHE A 58 0.58 -14.74 -6.47
C PHE A 58 0.04 -15.95 -7.21
N ARG A 59 0.20 -15.98 -8.53
CA ARG A 59 -0.26 -17.07 -9.39
C ARG A 59 0.82 -17.39 -10.40
N ASN A 60 0.98 -18.67 -10.69
CA ASN A 60 1.78 -19.16 -11.79
C ASN A 60 0.84 -19.98 -12.68
N ASP A 61 0.53 -19.47 -13.86
CA ASP A 61 -0.33 -20.15 -14.83
C ASP A 61 0.38 -20.32 -16.17
N LEU A 62 -0.29 -20.97 -17.14
CA LEU A 62 0.25 -21.19 -18.49
C LEU A 62 0.66 -19.90 -19.21
N PHE A 63 0.13 -18.74 -18.79
CA PHE A 63 0.44 -17.43 -19.35
C PHE A 63 1.47 -16.65 -18.51
N GLY A 64 2.11 -17.31 -17.55
CA GLY A 64 3.22 -16.78 -16.75
C GLY A 64 2.85 -16.43 -15.31
N LYS A 65 3.77 -15.70 -14.66
CA LYS A 65 3.66 -15.30 -13.27
C LYS A 65 2.84 -14.02 -13.15
N LYS A 66 1.86 -13.99 -12.25
CA LYS A 66 0.96 -12.84 -12.06
C LYS A 66 0.76 -12.54 -10.58
N LEU A 67 0.61 -11.26 -10.28
CA LEU A 67 0.14 -10.73 -9.02
C LEU A 67 -1.32 -10.31 -9.16
N SER A 68 -2.19 -10.85 -8.31
CA SER A 68 -3.59 -10.45 -8.20
C SER A 68 -3.83 -9.77 -6.86
N LEU A 69 -4.34 -8.54 -6.91
CA LEU A 69 -4.65 -7.70 -5.76
C LEU A 69 -6.17 -7.50 -5.67
N SER A 70 -6.78 -8.04 -4.61
CA SER A 70 -8.24 -8.03 -4.43
C SER A 70 -8.76 -6.65 -4.03
N ASN A 71 -9.77 -6.16 -4.75
CA ASN A 71 -10.48 -4.91 -4.44
C ASN A 71 -11.75 -5.14 -3.59
N GLY A 72 -11.87 -6.31 -2.97
CA GLY A 72 -13.06 -6.71 -2.20
C GLY A 72 -14.05 -7.52 -3.02
N ARG A 73 -15.06 -8.08 -2.34
CA ARG A 73 -16.06 -8.96 -2.96
C ARG A 73 -16.86 -8.20 -4.03
N GLY A 74 -16.99 -8.79 -5.21
CA GLY A 74 -17.73 -8.22 -6.34
C GLY A 74 -16.94 -7.20 -7.18
N ASN A 75 -15.75 -6.78 -6.74
CA ASN A 75 -14.91 -5.85 -7.49
C ASN A 75 -13.83 -6.58 -8.29
N LYS A 76 -13.56 -6.09 -9.51
CA LYS A 76 -12.48 -6.63 -10.35
C LYS A 76 -11.12 -6.44 -9.64
N PRO A 77 -10.31 -7.49 -9.47
CA PRO A 77 -8.97 -7.35 -8.88
C PRO A 77 -8.03 -6.62 -9.85
N LEU A 78 -7.02 -5.97 -9.30
CA LEU A 78 -5.89 -5.47 -10.08
C LEU A 78 -4.94 -6.64 -10.35
N VAL A 79 -4.72 -6.96 -11.63
CA VAL A 79 -3.84 -8.06 -12.05
C VAL A 79 -2.63 -7.46 -12.77
N VAL A 80 -1.43 -7.86 -12.36
CA VAL A 80 -0.17 -7.38 -12.90
C VAL A 80 0.71 -8.57 -13.25
N SER A 81 1.25 -8.57 -14.47
CA SER A 81 2.23 -9.57 -14.90
C SER A 81 3.55 -9.35 -14.17
N LEU A 82 4.15 -10.45 -13.70
CA LEU A 82 5.44 -10.44 -13.02
C LEU A 82 6.53 -10.98 -13.98
N PRO A 83 7.79 -10.53 -13.82
CA PRO A 83 8.92 -11.10 -14.55
C PRO A 83 9.00 -12.62 -14.40
N LYS A 84 9.53 -13.31 -15.41
CA LYS A 84 9.66 -14.78 -15.38
C LYS A 84 10.56 -15.25 -14.23
N GLU A 85 11.54 -14.45 -13.88
CA GLU A 85 12.54 -14.70 -12.84
C GLU A 85 12.00 -14.41 -11.43
N PHE A 86 10.78 -13.85 -11.31
CA PHE A 86 10.22 -13.46 -10.01
C PHE A 86 9.97 -14.69 -9.11
N ASP A 87 10.56 -14.70 -7.90
CA ASP A 87 10.38 -15.78 -6.94
C ASP A 87 9.04 -15.66 -6.19
N ILE A 88 8.05 -16.43 -6.66
CA ILE A 88 6.71 -16.48 -6.06
C ILE A 88 6.76 -17.09 -4.66
N LYS A 89 7.56 -18.14 -4.42
CA LYS A 89 7.58 -18.84 -3.13
C LYS A 89 8.15 -17.92 -2.04
N TYR A 90 9.21 -17.19 -2.38
CA TYR A 90 9.75 -16.15 -1.51
C TYR A 90 8.73 -15.05 -1.23
N ALA A 91 8.07 -14.55 -2.29
CA ALA A 91 7.07 -13.50 -2.17
C ALA A 91 5.87 -13.91 -1.29
N GLU A 92 5.37 -15.13 -1.47
CA GLU A 92 4.25 -15.68 -0.70
C GLU A 92 4.56 -15.88 0.78
N SER A 93 5.81 -16.07 1.15
CA SER A 93 6.21 -16.18 2.57
C SER A 93 6.54 -14.82 3.18
N HIS A 94 7.27 -13.95 2.46
CA HIS A 94 7.89 -12.76 3.06
C HIS A 94 7.12 -11.46 2.86
N ILE A 95 6.35 -11.31 1.77
CA ILE A 95 5.66 -10.05 1.46
C ILE A 95 4.38 -9.96 2.27
N ALA A 96 4.30 -8.98 3.16
CA ALA A 96 3.15 -8.78 4.03
C ALA A 96 2.14 -7.77 3.47
N LEU A 97 2.61 -6.85 2.62
CA LEU A 97 1.85 -5.70 2.18
C LEU A 97 2.34 -5.22 0.81
N VAL A 98 1.43 -4.78 -0.05
CA VAL A 98 1.71 -4.20 -1.36
C VAL A 98 1.05 -2.84 -1.46
N GLU A 99 1.78 -1.84 -1.96
CA GLU A 99 1.28 -0.48 -2.14
C GLU A 99 1.40 -0.04 -3.59
N LEU A 100 0.32 0.51 -4.13
CA LEU A 100 0.36 1.28 -5.37
C LEU A 100 0.68 2.73 -5.03
N VAL A 101 1.86 3.17 -5.44
CA VAL A 101 2.41 4.50 -5.18
C VAL A 101 2.55 5.24 -6.49
N TYR A 102 2.23 6.54 -6.47
CA TYR A 102 2.55 7.42 -7.58
C TYR A 102 3.89 8.10 -7.29
N ASP A 103 4.88 7.88 -8.16
CA ASP A 103 6.19 8.48 -8.09
C ASP A 103 6.56 9.11 -9.44
N LYS A 104 6.84 10.42 -9.43
CA LYS A 104 7.34 11.21 -10.57
C LYS A 104 6.72 10.89 -11.94
N GLY A 105 5.39 10.79 -12.02
CA GLY A 105 4.69 10.52 -13.29
C GLY A 105 4.26 9.08 -13.51
N GLN A 106 4.71 8.15 -12.67
CA GLN A 106 4.50 6.71 -12.85
C GLN A 106 3.86 6.07 -11.64
N TYR A 107 3.11 5.00 -11.89
CA TYR A 107 2.55 4.15 -10.83
C TYR A 107 3.48 2.95 -10.59
N CYS A 108 3.94 2.81 -9.36
CA CYS A 108 4.85 1.76 -8.92
C CYS A 108 4.18 0.87 -7.87
N LEU A 109 4.50 -0.42 -7.89
CA LEU A 109 4.13 -1.35 -6.82
C LEU A 109 5.29 -1.50 -5.84
N HIS A 110 5.08 -1.09 -4.59
CA HIS A 110 6.04 -1.28 -3.51
C HIS A 110 5.67 -2.53 -2.72
N PHE A 111 6.60 -3.49 -2.68
CA PHE A 111 6.47 -4.72 -1.91
C PHE A 111 7.11 -4.53 -0.54
N ASN A 112 6.29 -4.63 0.50
CA ASN A 112 6.72 -4.45 1.88
C ASN A 112 6.77 -5.82 2.57
N ARG A 113 7.94 -6.14 3.13
CA ARG A 113 8.14 -7.32 4.00
C ARG A 113 8.21 -6.90 5.46
N LYS A 114 7.76 -7.76 6.36
CA LYS A 114 8.09 -7.59 7.78
C LYS A 114 9.53 -8.03 7.99
N VAL A 115 10.34 -7.17 8.59
CA VAL A 115 11.67 -7.53 9.08
C VAL A 115 11.50 -7.75 10.58
N LEU A 116 11.85 -8.94 11.08
CA LEU A 116 11.95 -9.17 12.51
C LEU A 116 13.16 -8.36 13.01
N GLN A 117 12.91 -7.48 13.96
CA GLN A 117 13.89 -6.53 14.45
C GLN A 117 14.86 -7.27 15.38
N GLU A 118 15.92 -7.87 14.82
CA GLU A 118 17.06 -8.37 15.60
C GLU A 118 18.31 -7.49 15.47
N LEU A 119 18.29 -6.43 14.65
CA LEU A 119 19.45 -5.54 14.48
C LEU A 119 19.01 -4.08 14.22
N ILE A 120 18.76 -3.33 15.30
CA ILE A 120 19.09 -1.90 15.46
C ILE A 120 19.54 -1.72 16.90
#